data_AF-A0A098R1T4-F1
#
_entry.id   AF-A0A098R1T4-F1
#
_cell.length_a   1.000
_cell.length_b   1.000
_cell.length_c   1.000
_cell.angle_alpha   90.00
_cell.angle_beta   90.00
_cell.angle_gamma   90.00
#
_symmetry.space_group_name_H-M   'P 1'
#
loop_
_entity.id
_entity.type
_entity.pdbx_description
1 polymer ?
#
loop_
_entity_poly.entity_id
_entity_poly.type
_entity_poly.pdbx_seq_one_letter_code
_entity_poly.pdbx_strand_id
1 'polypeptide(L)'
;MTHFAATDALTTLYNFILQWFLPQQCESLRMVAKIIPPRMRDIENNLLFKSASLEDAAGEIERFDEGFSPETEDGKSYLRLQRGALQDITQQRAFRNLMAQRERSAVEIIQRYLDDITVLHETFDVILGSKMEALQEELRRPAPQNRIGFDALQMKSVSGEGVLPKTLGDYLKALRIQYTSIIKIIKLELLVHQEESVTHSVQTIKAKG
;
A
#
# COMPACT_ATOMS: atom_id res chain seq x y z
N MET A 1 -13.66 10.33 11.50
CA MET A 1 -13.96 9.49 10.33
C MET A 1 -14.96 8.43 10.75
N THR A 2 -15.90 8.08 9.88
CA THR A 2 -16.78 6.94 10.11
C THR A 2 -15.90 5.69 9.96
N HIS A 3 -15.58 5.01 11.05
CA HIS A 3 -14.66 3.87 11.03
C HIS A 3 -15.27 2.75 10.19
N PHE A 4 -14.67 2.49 9.02
CA PHE A 4 -14.80 1.23 8.29
C PHE A 4 -13.57 0.38 8.62
N ALA A 5 -13.69 -0.93 8.53
CA ALA A 5 -12.64 -1.82 9.01
C ALA A 5 -11.36 -1.63 8.18
N ALA A 6 -11.50 -1.42 6.88
CA ALA A 6 -10.38 -1.12 5.99
C ALA A 6 -9.75 0.28 6.16
N THR A 7 -10.25 1.17 7.04
CA THR A 7 -9.71 2.55 7.16
C THR A 7 -8.24 2.56 7.57
N ASP A 8 -7.85 1.73 8.54
CA ASP A 8 -6.48 1.72 9.07
C ASP A 8 -5.50 1.22 8.01
N ALA A 9 -5.83 0.10 7.35
CA ALA A 9 -5.05 -0.45 6.24
C ALA A 9 -4.94 0.51 5.05
N LEU A 10 -6.02 1.21 4.69
CA LEU A 10 -6.01 2.21 3.62
C LEU A 10 -5.14 3.41 3.99
N THR A 11 -5.19 3.85 5.25
CA THR A 11 -4.37 4.95 5.77
C THR A 11 -2.89 4.57 5.80
N THR A 12 -2.57 3.36 6.24
CA THR A 12 -1.20 2.82 6.23
C THR A 12 -0.66 2.75 4.81
N LEU A 13 -1.43 2.26 3.85
CA LEU A 13 -1.08 2.25 2.43
C LEU A 13 -0.85 3.68 1.91
N TYR A 14 -1.78 4.60 2.15
CA TYR A 14 -1.67 5.99 1.70
C TYR A 14 -0.41 6.69 2.24
N ASN A 15 -0.14 6.52 3.54
CA ASN A 15 1.05 7.08 4.17
C ASN A 15 2.33 6.47 3.62
N PHE A 16 2.34 5.15 3.36
CA PHE A 16 3.45 4.50 2.69
C PHE A 16 3.72 5.16 1.32
N ILE A 17 2.68 5.39 0.54
CA ILE A 17 2.82 5.93 -0.82
C ILE A 17 3.33 7.38 -0.80
N LEU A 18 2.71 8.25 -0.01
CA LEU A 18 3.09 9.66 0.05
C LEU A 18 4.45 9.91 0.68
N GLN A 19 4.76 9.23 1.79
CA GLN A 19 5.95 9.55 2.57
C GLN A 19 7.19 8.82 2.05
N TRP A 20 7.03 7.61 1.52
CA TRP A 20 8.15 6.74 1.20
C TRP A 20 8.26 6.45 -0.28
N PHE A 21 7.16 6.10 -0.94
CA PHE A 21 7.22 5.64 -2.32
C PHE A 21 7.44 6.78 -3.32
N LEU A 22 6.52 7.75 -3.38
CA LEU A 22 6.54 8.84 -4.35
C LEU A 22 7.82 9.70 -4.29
N PRO A 23 8.29 10.14 -3.11
CA PRO A 23 9.41 11.08 -3.07
C PRO A 23 10.76 10.45 -3.45
N GLN A 24 10.94 9.14 -3.24
CA GLN A 24 12.27 8.52 -3.28
C GLN A 24 12.33 7.21 -4.09
N GLN A 25 11.32 6.35 -3.99
CA GLN A 25 11.42 5.00 -4.54
C GLN A 25 11.08 4.97 -6.02
N CYS A 26 10.13 5.79 -6.49
CA CYS A 26 9.74 5.83 -7.89
C CYS A 26 10.93 6.01 -8.85
N GLU A 27 11.72 7.07 -8.67
CA GLU A 27 12.89 7.33 -9.52
C GLU A 27 13.96 6.24 -9.37
N SER A 28 14.11 5.71 -8.15
CA SER A 28 15.06 4.63 -7.87
C SER A 28 14.69 3.34 -8.61
N LEU A 29 13.41 2.99 -8.68
CA LEU A 29 12.93 1.84 -9.46
C LEU A 29 13.13 2.04 -10.95
N ARG A 30 12.93 3.27 -11.46
CA ARG A 30 13.20 3.60 -12.87
C ARG A 30 14.69 3.50 -13.21
N MET A 31 15.58 3.88 -12.28
CA MET A 31 17.02 3.70 -12.44
C MET A 31 17.41 2.22 -12.44
N VAL A 32 16.84 1.42 -11.53
CA VAL A 32 17.06 -0.03 -11.49
C VAL A 32 16.53 -0.69 -12.76
N ALA A 33 15.39 -0.27 -13.30
CA ALA A 33 14.85 -0.80 -14.56
C ALA A 33 15.84 -0.62 -15.73
N LYS A 34 16.52 0.54 -15.82
CA LYS A 34 17.48 0.84 -16.91
C LYS A 34 18.71 -0.05 -16.93
N ILE A 35 19.04 -0.69 -15.81
CA ILE A 35 20.21 -1.57 -15.70
C ILE A 35 19.86 -3.05 -15.87
N ILE A 36 18.56 -3.38 -15.96
CA ILE A 36 18.12 -4.75 -16.15
C ILE A 36 18.57 -5.22 -17.54
N PRO A 37 19.28 -6.36 -17.65
CA PRO A 37 19.70 -6.87 -18.95
C PRO A 37 18.49 -7.21 -19.83
N PRO A 38 18.57 -7.06 -21.17
CA PRO A 38 17.46 -7.34 -22.08
C PRO A 38 16.87 -8.76 -21.98
N ARG A 39 17.65 -9.72 -21.48
CA ARG A 39 17.21 -11.11 -21.24
C ARG A 39 16.24 -11.25 -20.06
N MET A 40 16.13 -10.22 -19.23
CA MET A 40 15.26 -10.15 -18.04
C MET A 40 14.19 -9.07 -18.23
N ARG A 41 13.69 -8.90 -19.46
CA ARG A 41 12.69 -7.85 -19.79
C ARG A 41 11.43 -7.90 -18.94
N ASP A 42 11.02 -9.09 -18.49
CA ASP A 42 9.85 -9.22 -17.61
C ASP A 42 10.07 -8.56 -16.24
N ILE A 43 11.31 -8.57 -15.73
CA ILE A 43 11.69 -7.87 -14.49
C ILE A 43 11.64 -6.36 -14.68
N GLU A 44 12.19 -5.87 -15.78
CA GLU A 44 12.12 -4.46 -16.15
C GLU A 44 10.67 -3.99 -16.25
N ASN A 45 9.84 -4.75 -16.97
CA ASN A 45 8.41 -4.48 -17.11
C ASN A 45 7.71 -4.46 -15.75
N ASN A 46 7.96 -5.46 -14.88
CA ASN A 46 7.37 -5.50 -13.54
C ASN A 46 7.74 -4.27 -12.73
N LEU A 47 9.02 -3.85 -12.74
CA LEU A 47 9.46 -2.64 -12.03
C LEU A 47 8.70 -1.41 -12.53
N LEU A 48 8.63 -1.20 -13.85
CA LEU A 48 8.03 -0.02 -14.45
C LEU A 48 6.50 0.03 -14.32
N PHE A 49 5.81 -1.07 -14.62
CA PHE A 49 4.35 -1.12 -14.57
C PHE A 49 3.84 -1.06 -13.13
N LYS A 50 4.47 -1.78 -12.21
CA LYS A 50 4.06 -1.76 -10.80
C LYS A 50 4.43 -0.45 -10.12
N SER A 51 5.56 0.17 -10.48
CA SER A 51 5.87 1.50 -9.96
C SER A 51 4.86 2.54 -10.43
N ALA A 52 4.49 2.53 -11.72
CA ALA A 52 3.51 3.47 -12.26
C ALA A 52 2.12 3.29 -11.62
N SER A 53 1.67 2.04 -11.42
CA SER A 53 0.41 1.75 -10.70
C SER A 53 0.41 2.34 -9.27
N LEU A 54 1.53 2.23 -8.55
CA LEU A 54 1.68 2.81 -7.20
C LEU A 54 1.79 4.33 -7.20
N GLU A 55 2.23 4.96 -8.29
CA GLU A 55 2.18 6.42 -8.43
C GLU A 55 0.73 6.92 -8.49
N ASP A 56 -0.15 6.19 -9.17
CA ASP A 56 -1.57 6.54 -9.32
C ASP A 56 -2.41 6.27 -8.05
N ALA A 57 -1.88 5.47 -7.13
CA ALA A 57 -2.59 4.99 -5.96
C ALA A 57 -3.02 6.10 -4.99
N ALA A 58 -2.18 7.11 -4.77
CA ALA A 58 -2.54 8.24 -3.91
C ALA A 58 -3.81 8.93 -4.44
N GLY A 59 -3.88 9.19 -5.75
CA GLY A 59 -5.04 9.81 -6.37
C GLY A 59 -6.29 8.91 -6.41
N GLU A 60 -6.14 7.58 -6.45
CA GLU A 60 -7.29 6.66 -6.28
C GLU A 60 -7.82 6.69 -4.84
N ILE A 61 -6.94 6.71 -3.83
CA ILE A 61 -7.33 6.79 -2.42
C ILE A 61 -7.97 8.14 -2.09
N GLU A 62 -7.43 9.25 -2.60
CA GLU A 62 -8.01 10.59 -2.44
C GLU A 62 -9.41 10.66 -3.04
N ARG A 63 -9.61 10.16 -4.27
CA ARG A 63 -10.94 10.11 -4.91
C ARG A 63 -11.92 9.24 -4.13
N PHE A 64 -11.45 8.17 -3.49
CA PHE A 64 -12.26 7.36 -2.60
C PHE A 64 -12.70 8.17 -1.36
N ASP A 65 -11.79 8.94 -0.74
CA ASP A 65 -12.09 9.80 0.41
C ASP A 65 -13.03 10.97 0.06
N GLU A 66 -12.85 11.60 -1.11
CA GLU A 66 -13.74 12.64 -1.64
C GLU A 66 -15.19 12.18 -1.79
N GLY A 67 -15.42 10.87 -1.98
CA GLY A 67 -16.74 10.26 -2.00
C GLY A 67 -17.53 10.42 -0.68
N PHE A 68 -16.86 10.80 0.41
CA PHE A 68 -17.48 11.12 1.71
C PHE A 68 -17.64 12.63 1.96
N SER A 69 -17.11 13.48 1.07
CA SER A 69 -17.15 14.93 1.23
C SER A 69 -18.57 15.49 1.05
N PRO A 70 -19.05 16.39 1.93
CA PRO A 70 -20.37 17.02 1.79
C PRO A 70 -20.55 17.81 0.49
N GLU A 71 -19.46 18.16 -0.18
CA GLU A 71 -19.47 18.92 -1.43
C GLU A 71 -19.82 18.04 -2.64
N THR A 72 -19.64 16.71 -2.55
CA THR A 72 -19.94 15.77 -3.63
C THR A 72 -21.37 15.23 -3.52
N GLU A 73 -21.99 14.85 -4.65
CA GLU A 73 -23.33 14.24 -4.65
C GLU A 73 -23.38 12.92 -3.86
N ASP A 74 -22.28 12.17 -3.92
CA ASP A 74 -22.08 10.95 -3.15
C ASP A 74 -22.06 11.24 -1.64
N GLY A 75 -21.30 12.25 -1.20
CA GLY A 75 -21.21 12.60 0.21
C GLY A 75 -22.49 13.25 0.75
N LYS A 76 -23.23 14.03 -0.06
CA LYS A 76 -24.58 14.50 0.31
C LYS A 76 -25.54 13.32 0.52
N SER A 77 -25.49 12.34 -0.38
CA SER A 77 -26.32 11.13 -0.29
C SER A 77 -25.94 10.30 0.94
N TYR A 78 -24.64 10.18 1.22
CA TYR A 78 -24.10 9.55 2.42
C TYR A 78 -24.63 10.23 3.70
N LEU A 79 -24.50 11.56 3.82
CA LEU A 79 -24.97 12.32 4.97
C LEU A 79 -26.49 12.23 5.17
N ARG A 80 -27.26 12.24 4.08
CA ARG A 80 -28.72 12.06 4.13
C ARG A 80 -29.08 10.69 4.71
N LEU A 81 -28.45 9.62 4.21
CA LEU A 81 -28.68 8.26 4.70
C LEU A 81 -28.22 8.08 6.15
N GLN A 82 -27.09 8.69 6.53
CA GLN A 82 -26.57 8.66 7.89
C GLN A 82 -27.55 9.30 8.89
N ARG A 83 -28.07 10.49 8.58
CA ARG A 83 -29.07 11.18 9.41
C ARG A 83 -30.39 10.39 9.48
N GLY A 84 -30.77 9.86 8.33
CA GLY A 84 -31.96 9.04 8.15
C GLY A 84 -31.98 7.72 8.92
N ALA A 85 -30.82 7.07 9.01
CA ALA A 85 -30.66 5.78 9.67
C ALA A 85 -30.99 5.79 11.17
N LEU A 86 -31.01 6.97 11.81
CA LEU A 86 -31.41 7.13 13.21
C LEU A 86 -32.94 7.15 13.40
N GLN A 87 -33.69 7.41 12.33
CA GLN A 87 -35.13 7.68 12.37
C GLN A 87 -35.97 6.60 11.68
N ASP A 88 -35.43 5.95 10.64
CA ASP A 88 -36.16 4.98 9.80
C ASP A 88 -35.33 3.71 9.54
N ILE A 89 -35.92 2.54 9.78
CA ILE A 89 -35.33 1.21 9.56
C ILE A 89 -34.97 1.00 8.08
N THR A 90 -35.78 1.51 7.15
CA THR A 90 -35.53 1.42 5.71
C THR A 90 -34.26 2.17 5.35
N GLN A 91 -34.10 3.37 5.90
CA GLN A 91 -32.91 4.20 5.71
C GLN A 91 -31.69 3.62 6.42
N GLN A 92 -31.89 2.98 7.58
CA GLN A 92 -30.84 2.23 8.27
C GLN A 92 -30.32 1.06 7.41
N ARG A 93 -31.21 0.31 6.75
CA ARG A 93 -30.82 -0.78 5.84
C ARG A 93 -30.07 -0.25 4.62
N ALA A 94 -30.56 0.84 4.02
CA ALA A 94 -29.91 1.49 2.90
C ALA A 94 -28.50 2.00 3.27
N PHE A 95 -28.36 2.63 4.44
CA PHE A 95 -27.08 3.10 4.96
C PHE A 95 -26.09 1.94 5.18
N ARG A 96 -26.52 0.83 5.79
CA ARG A 96 -25.67 -0.36 5.96
C ARG A 96 -25.21 -0.95 4.63
N ASN A 97 -26.08 -1.01 3.63
CA ASN A 97 -25.72 -1.49 2.30
C ASN A 97 -24.68 -0.59 1.62
N LEU A 98 -24.85 0.73 1.73
CA LEU A 98 -23.87 1.71 1.23
C LEU A 98 -22.51 1.52 1.91
N MET A 99 -22.50 1.39 3.24
CA MET A 99 -21.26 1.15 3.99
C MET A 99 -20.58 -0.16 3.58
N ALA A 100 -21.34 -1.25 3.42
CA ALA A 100 -20.79 -2.52 2.96
C ALA A 100 -20.26 -2.47 1.51
N GLN A 101 -20.79 -1.57 0.67
CA GLN A 101 -20.23 -1.32 -0.65
C GLN A 101 -18.92 -0.55 -0.57
N ARG A 102 -18.86 0.52 0.24
CA ARG A 102 -17.63 1.31 0.42
C ARG A 102 -16.50 0.50 1.06
N GLU A 103 -16.82 -0.35 2.04
CA GLU A 103 -15.88 -1.31 2.63
C GLU A 103 -15.26 -2.21 1.57
N ARG A 104 -16.08 -2.82 0.71
CA ARG A 104 -15.58 -3.67 -0.39
C ARG A 104 -14.68 -2.90 -1.35
N SER A 105 -15.06 -1.68 -1.73
CA SER A 105 -14.23 -0.85 -2.58
C SER A 105 -12.89 -0.49 -1.92
N ALA A 106 -12.87 -0.18 -0.62
CA ALA A 106 -11.62 0.06 0.10
C ALA A 106 -10.72 -1.19 0.12
N VAL A 107 -11.28 -2.37 0.40
CA VAL A 107 -10.54 -3.64 0.37
C VAL A 107 -10.01 -3.95 -1.03
N GLU A 108 -10.77 -3.69 -2.08
CA GLU A 108 -10.34 -3.87 -3.47
C GLU A 108 -9.16 -2.96 -3.83
N ILE A 109 -9.19 -1.70 -3.39
CA ILE A 109 -8.08 -0.74 -3.55
C ILE A 109 -6.84 -1.27 -2.82
N ILE A 110 -6.98 -1.65 -1.55
CA ILE A 110 -5.86 -2.15 -0.74
C ILE A 110 -5.26 -3.40 -1.37
N GLN A 111 -6.09 -4.38 -1.75
CA GLN A 111 -5.61 -5.64 -2.29
C GLN A 111 -4.83 -5.44 -3.60
N ARG A 112 -5.34 -4.58 -4.50
CA ARG A 112 -4.66 -4.27 -5.76
C ARG A 112 -3.25 -3.72 -5.53
N TYR A 113 -3.11 -2.72 -4.67
CA TYR A 113 -1.82 -2.10 -4.42
C TYR A 113 -0.91 -2.95 -3.53
N LEU A 114 -1.47 -3.76 -2.64
CA LEU A 114 -0.72 -4.77 -1.90
C LEU A 114 -0.13 -5.83 -2.83
N ASP A 115 -0.87 -6.25 -3.86
CA ASP A 115 -0.38 -7.18 -4.89
C ASP A 115 0.75 -6.52 -5.69
N ASP A 116 0.63 -5.24 -6.06
CA ASP A 116 1.69 -4.50 -6.76
C ASP A 116 2.98 -4.40 -5.92
N ILE A 117 2.85 -4.07 -4.63
CA ILE A 117 3.98 -4.04 -3.67
C ILE A 117 4.59 -5.43 -3.53
N THR A 118 3.77 -6.49 -3.49
CA THR A 118 4.24 -7.88 -3.39
C THR A 118 5.04 -8.29 -4.63
N VAL A 119 4.56 -7.95 -5.83
CA VAL A 119 5.29 -8.22 -7.08
C VAL A 119 6.61 -7.47 -7.13
N LEU A 120 6.66 -6.21 -6.67
CA LEU A 120 7.93 -5.46 -6.58
C LEU A 120 8.90 -6.11 -5.59
N HIS A 121 8.40 -6.55 -4.43
CA HIS A 121 9.19 -7.29 -3.45
C HIS A 121 9.82 -8.56 -4.05
N GLU A 122 9.01 -9.40 -4.70
CA GLU A 122 9.47 -10.62 -5.38
C GLU A 122 10.46 -10.30 -6.51
N THR A 123 10.25 -9.19 -7.22
CA THR A 123 11.17 -8.73 -8.26
C THR A 123 12.55 -8.39 -7.68
N PHE A 124 12.62 -7.82 -6.48
CA PHE A 124 13.90 -7.60 -5.79
C PHE A 124 14.58 -8.91 -5.40
N ASP A 125 13.84 -9.92 -4.96
CA ASP A 125 14.40 -11.25 -4.66
C ASP A 125 15.10 -11.85 -5.89
N VAL A 126 14.48 -11.72 -7.07
CA VAL A 126 15.06 -12.22 -8.32
C VAL A 126 16.31 -11.43 -8.72
N ILE A 127 16.28 -10.10 -8.61
CA ILE A 127 17.44 -9.25 -8.94
C ILE A 127 18.62 -9.56 -8.01
N LEU A 128 18.38 -9.58 -6.70
CA LEU A 128 19.41 -9.84 -5.69
C LEU A 128 19.95 -11.27 -5.74
N GLY A 129 19.14 -12.24 -6.15
CA GLY A 129 19.52 -13.65 -6.30
C GLY A 129 20.19 -13.98 -7.64
N SER A 130 20.21 -13.05 -8.60
CA SER A 130 20.74 -13.30 -9.94
C SER A 130 22.26 -13.55 -9.93
N LYS A 131 22.70 -14.63 -10.57
CA LYS A 131 24.14 -14.94 -10.76
C LYS A 131 24.76 -14.27 -11.99
N MET A 132 24.01 -13.40 -12.68
CA MET A 132 24.52 -12.72 -13.87
C MET A 132 25.59 -11.71 -13.51
N GLU A 133 26.82 -11.92 -14.00
CA GLU A 133 27.98 -11.06 -13.70
C GLU A 133 27.72 -9.59 -14.05
N ALA A 134 27.10 -9.31 -15.19
CA ALA A 134 26.77 -7.94 -15.60
C ALA A 134 25.86 -7.22 -14.61
N LEU A 135 24.89 -7.92 -14.03
CA LEU A 135 23.99 -7.36 -13.03
C LEU A 135 24.70 -7.24 -11.68
N GLN A 136 25.51 -8.24 -11.30
CA GLN A 136 26.31 -8.20 -10.08
C GLN A 136 27.31 -7.04 -10.06
N GLU A 137 27.93 -6.73 -11.20
CA GLU A 137 28.82 -5.59 -11.32
C GLU A 137 28.07 -4.27 -11.17
N GLU A 138 26.86 -4.17 -11.73
CA GLU A 138 26.02 -3.01 -11.52
C GLU A 138 25.55 -2.86 -10.07
N LEU A 139 25.21 -3.96 -9.40
CA LEU A 139 24.80 -3.95 -8.00
C LEU A 139 25.91 -3.48 -7.05
N ARG A 140 27.18 -3.60 -7.45
CA ARG A 140 28.34 -3.09 -6.70
C ARG A 140 28.56 -1.59 -6.88
N ARG A 141 27.94 -0.96 -7.89
CA ARG A 141 28.05 0.48 -8.12
C ARG A 141 27.49 1.26 -6.94
N PRO A 142 28.00 2.48 -6.70
CA PRO A 142 27.50 3.33 -5.64
C PRO A 142 25.99 3.55 -5.81
N ALA A 143 25.25 3.47 -4.71
CA ALA A 143 23.83 3.76 -4.73
C ALA A 143 23.58 5.19 -5.23
N PRO A 144 22.46 5.45 -5.94
CA PRO A 144 22.14 6.79 -6.41
C PRO A 144 22.09 7.78 -5.23
N GLN A 145 22.98 8.77 -5.23
CA GLN A 145 23.11 9.77 -4.16
C GLN A 145 22.16 10.97 -4.34
N ASN A 146 21.26 10.93 -5.33
CA ASN A 146 20.49 12.11 -5.72
C ASN A 146 19.22 12.30 -4.87
N ARG A 147 19.34 13.30 -3.98
CA ARG A 147 18.39 14.40 -3.69
C ARG A 147 17.05 14.04 -3.02
N ILE A 148 16.96 14.55 -1.78
CA ILE A 148 15.83 14.59 -0.83
C ILE A 148 15.72 13.34 0.06
N GLY A 149 16.33 13.44 1.23
CA GLY A 149 15.85 12.71 2.41
C GLY A 149 16.48 11.35 2.69
N PHE A 150 17.77 11.16 2.39
CA PHE A 150 18.56 10.18 3.15
C PHE A 150 18.93 10.76 4.52
N ASP A 151 17.96 11.33 5.24
CA ASP A 151 18.21 11.75 6.61
C ASP A 151 18.44 10.49 7.44
N ALA A 152 19.66 10.39 7.96
CA ALA A 152 20.21 9.38 8.84
C ALA A 152 19.37 9.07 10.11
N LEU A 153 18.18 9.68 10.23
CA LEU A 153 17.22 9.49 11.31
C LEU A 153 16.22 8.36 11.03
N GLN A 154 15.91 8.03 9.77
CA GLN A 154 14.77 7.17 9.46
C GLN A 154 15.10 5.71 9.12
N MET A 155 16.36 5.37 8.83
CA MET A 155 16.80 3.96 8.69
C MET A 155 17.33 3.33 9.98
N LYS A 156 17.49 4.11 11.06
CA LYS A 156 17.83 3.56 12.39
C LYS A 156 16.81 2.53 12.88
N SER A 157 15.55 2.61 12.44
CA SER A 157 14.47 1.72 12.89
C SER A 157 14.33 0.43 12.06
N VAL A 158 14.88 0.37 10.83
CA VAL A 158 14.61 -0.74 9.89
C VAL A 158 15.76 -1.75 9.80
N SER A 159 17.02 -1.31 9.91
CA SER A 159 18.20 -2.20 9.79
C SER A 159 18.91 -2.51 11.12
N GLY A 160 18.53 -1.88 12.24
CA GLY A 160 19.20 -2.02 13.54
C GLY A 160 20.61 -1.38 13.60
N GLU A 161 21.30 -1.32 12.46
CA GLU A 161 22.54 -0.59 12.25
C GLU A 161 22.29 0.51 11.23
N GLY A 162 22.45 1.78 11.63
CA GLY A 162 22.23 2.96 10.79
C GLY A 162 23.28 3.15 9.68
N VAL A 163 23.62 2.09 8.96
CA VAL A 163 24.59 2.11 7.86
C VAL A 163 23.83 2.45 6.58
N LEU A 164 24.15 3.62 6.03
CA LEU A 164 23.66 4.05 4.71
C LEU A 164 24.06 2.99 3.66
N PRO A 165 23.15 2.60 2.74
CA PRO A 165 23.46 1.67 1.67
C PRO A 165 24.59 2.25 0.81
N LYS A 166 25.72 1.54 0.76
CA LYS A 166 26.90 1.98 0.02
C LYS A 166 26.79 1.62 -1.46
N THR A 167 26.09 0.53 -1.75
CA THR A 167 25.93 -0.03 -3.09
C THR A 167 24.46 -0.10 -3.49
N LEU A 168 24.19 -0.21 -4.78
CA LEU A 168 22.84 -0.43 -5.29
C LEU A 168 22.23 -1.74 -4.75
N GLY A 169 23.05 -2.79 -4.57
CA GLY A 169 22.63 -4.03 -3.93
C GLY A 169 22.20 -3.84 -2.48
N ASP A 170 22.91 -3.02 -1.70
CA ASP A 170 22.52 -2.69 -0.32
C ASP A 170 21.21 -1.89 -0.29
N TYR A 171 21.04 -0.98 -1.25
CA TYR A 171 19.82 -0.20 -1.39
C TYR A 171 18.61 -1.09 -1.71
N LEU A 172 18.72 -2.01 -2.67
CA LEU A 172 17.65 -2.96 -3.00
C LEU A 172 17.30 -3.89 -1.82
N LYS A 173 18.29 -4.30 -1.02
CA LYS A 173 18.04 -5.06 0.22
C LYS A 173 17.25 -4.23 1.23
N ALA A 174 17.58 -2.96 1.40
CA ALA A 174 16.85 -2.06 2.30
C ALA A 174 15.40 -1.88 1.83
N LEU A 175 15.18 -1.65 0.53
CA LEU A 175 13.83 -1.58 -0.05
C LEU A 175 13.07 -2.89 0.20
N ARG A 176 13.67 -4.04 -0.09
CA ARG A 176 13.05 -5.35 0.17
C ARG A 176 12.59 -5.52 1.62
N ILE A 177 13.41 -5.12 2.60
CA ILE A 177 13.04 -5.16 4.02
C ILE A 177 11.86 -4.24 4.31
N GLN A 178 11.88 -3.01 3.78
CA GLN A 178 10.78 -2.06 3.95
C GLN A 178 9.47 -2.60 3.35
N TYR A 179 9.54 -3.20 2.15
CA TYR A 179 8.39 -3.81 1.46
C TYR A 179 7.86 -5.02 2.26
N THR A 180 8.74 -5.83 2.83
CA THR A 180 8.34 -6.92 3.74
C THR A 180 7.56 -6.38 4.94
N SER A 181 8.05 -5.31 5.56
CA SER A 181 7.41 -4.70 6.73
C SER A 181 6.03 -4.13 6.40
N ILE A 182 5.89 -3.36 5.33
CA ILE A 182 4.60 -2.77 4.95
C ILE A 182 3.57 -3.83 4.53
N ILE A 183 4.00 -4.87 3.78
CA ILE A 183 3.13 -6.00 3.42
C ILE A 183 2.59 -6.68 4.68
N LYS A 184 3.46 -6.91 5.69
CA LYS A 184 3.05 -7.53 6.96
C LYS A 184 2.08 -6.65 7.74
N ILE A 185 2.35 -5.35 7.85
CA ILE A 185 1.48 -4.42 8.58
C ILE A 185 0.08 -4.39 7.95
N ILE A 186 0.00 -4.16 6.63
CA ILE A 186 -1.28 -4.09 5.93
C ILE A 186 -2.05 -5.42 6.04
N LYS A 187 -1.37 -6.57 5.91
CA LYS A 187 -2.02 -7.88 6.08
C LYS A 187 -2.54 -8.09 7.50
N LEU A 188 -1.80 -7.66 8.53
CA LEU A 188 -2.24 -7.76 9.91
C LEU A 188 -3.45 -6.88 10.19
N GLU A 189 -3.45 -5.64 9.70
CA GLU A 189 -4.59 -4.72 9.81
C GLU A 189 -5.84 -5.34 9.16
N LEU A 190 -5.71 -5.90 7.95
CA LEU A 190 -6.82 -6.62 7.30
C LEU A 190 -7.31 -7.86 8.06
N LEU A 191 -6.41 -8.61 8.72
CA LEU A 191 -6.76 -9.82 9.49
C LEU A 191 -7.47 -9.50 10.80
N VAL A 192 -6.99 -8.52 11.57
CA VAL A 192 -7.61 -8.06 12.83
C VAL A 192 -9.09 -7.74 12.59
N HIS A 193 -9.39 -7.09 11.47
CA HIS A 193 -10.75 -6.73 11.12
C HIS A 193 -11.62 -7.91 10.65
N GLN A 194 -11.05 -8.91 9.99
CA GLN A 194 -11.80 -10.13 9.66
C GLN A 194 -12.26 -10.85 10.95
N GLU A 195 -11.40 -10.93 11.96
CA GLU A 195 -11.71 -11.53 13.26
C GLU A 195 -12.78 -10.75 14.04
N GLU A 196 -12.71 -9.42 14.06
CA GLU A 196 -13.73 -8.56 14.70
C GLU A 196 -15.12 -8.72 14.06
N SER A 197 -15.19 -8.85 12.72
CA SER A 197 -16.45 -9.05 12.00
C SER A 197 -17.12 -10.40 12.33
N VAL A 198 -16.31 -11.45 12.51
CA VAL A 198 -16.78 -12.79 12.88
C VAL A 198 -17.29 -12.79 14.32
N THR A 199 -16.59 -12.09 15.23
CA THR A 199 -16.95 -12.04 16.65
C THR A 199 -18.28 -11.31 16.89
N HIS A 200 -18.55 -10.22 16.17
CA HIS A 200 -19.84 -9.52 16.21
C HIS A 200 -20.99 -10.34 15.58
N SER A 201 -20.70 -11.12 14.54
CA SER A 201 -21.70 -12.01 13.93
C SER A 201 -22.13 -13.12 14.89
N VAL A 202 -21.21 -13.69 15.66
CA VAL A 202 -21.48 -14.75 16.65
C VAL A 202 -22.28 -14.23 17.85
N GLN A 203 -22.01 -13.00 18.32
CA GLN A 203 -22.78 -12.40 19.43
C GLN A 203 -24.22 -12.06 19.03
N THR A 204 -24.45 -11.65 17.78
CA THR A 204 -25.81 -11.33 17.28
C THR A 204 -26.68 -12.58 17.14
N ILE A 205 -26.08 -13.75 16.88
CA ILE A 205 -26.80 -15.03 16.81
C ILE A 205 -27.18 -15.53 18.21
N LYS A 206 -26.32 -15.34 19.22
CA LYS A 206 -26.61 -15.73 20.61
C LYS A 206 -27.66 -14.84 21.31
N ALA A 207 -27.89 -13.62 20.84
CA ALA A 207 -28.91 -12.73 21.39
C ALA A 207 -30.33 -12.94 20.82
N LYS A 208 -30.47 -13.82 19.81
CA LYS A 208 -31.75 -14.12 19.14
C LYS A 208 -32.27 -15.54 19.38
N GLY A 209 -31.57 -16.34 20.18
CA GLY A 209 -32.02 -17.66 20.65
C GLY A 209 -32.29 -17.62 22.15
#